data_AF-A0A6A5T5E0-F1
#
_entry.id   AF-A0A6A5T5E0-F1
#
_cell.length_a   1.000
_cell.length_b   1.000
_cell.length_c   1.000
_cell.angle_alpha   90.00
_cell.angle_beta   90.00
_cell.angle_gamma   90.00
#
_symmetry.space_group_name_H-M   'P 1'
#
loop_
_entity.id
_entity.type
_entity.pdbx_description
1 polymer ?
#
loop_
_entity_poly.entity_id
_entity_poly.type
_entity_poly.pdbx_seq_one_letter_code
_entity_poly.pdbx_strand_id
1 'polypeptide(L)'
;MKGSSLAAESPILGTRTTRYSGLANPSIVLPRAEDAPFNSYAKQHEPNCLVNTRVGFLEGIHSWADGQDERYIFWLSGLAGTGKSTIARTVVRSYYGKQLIAASFFF
;
A
#
# COMPACT_ATOMS: atom_id res chain seq x y z
N MET A 1 -32.18 35.47 -8.35
CA MET A 1 -31.66 34.55 -7.32
C MET A 1 -30.67 33.61 -7.99
N LYS A 2 -29.54 33.38 -7.32
CA LYS A 2 -28.42 32.47 -7.65
C LYS A 2 -28.95 31.07 -8.04
N GLY A 3 -28.29 30.22 -8.81
CA GLY A 3 -26.94 30.21 -9.37
C GLY A 3 -26.77 28.96 -10.24
N SER A 4 -25.94 29.10 -11.26
CA SER A 4 -25.43 28.11 -12.20
C SER A 4 -24.50 27.07 -11.56
N SER A 5 -24.49 25.83 -12.08
CA SER A 5 -23.31 25.29 -12.78
C SER A 5 -23.58 23.87 -13.31
N LEU A 6 -23.43 23.73 -14.63
CA LEU A 6 -23.37 22.47 -15.37
C LEU A 6 -21.96 21.86 -15.27
N ALA A 7 -21.88 20.54 -15.29
CA ALA A 7 -20.71 19.78 -15.73
C ALA A 7 -21.27 18.57 -16.51
N ALA A 8 -21.51 18.66 -17.82
CA ALA A 8 -20.55 18.71 -18.92
C ALA A 8 -19.59 17.51 -18.91
N GLU A 9 -20.07 16.40 -19.46
CA GLU A 9 -19.21 15.43 -20.12
C GLU A 9 -18.43 16.12 -21.25
N SER A 10 -17.11 15.94 -21.29
CA SER A 10 -16.31 16.17 -22.48
C SER A 10 -15.03 15.33 -22.43
N PRO A 11 -14.67 14.65 -23.53
CA PRO A 11 -13.41 13.96 -23.72
C PRO A 11 -12.36 14.97 -24.23
N ILE A 12 -11.16 14.97 -23.66
CA ILE A 12 -10.02 15.63 -24.33
C ILE A 12 -8.78 14.77 -24.14
N LEU A 13 -8.47 14.04 -25.22
CA LEU A 13 -7.13 13.64 -25.63
C LEU A 13 -6.16 14.81 -25.44
N GLY A 14 -5.20 14.65 -24.53
CA GLY A 14 -4.21 15.69 -24.27
C GLY A 14 -3.17 15.21 -23.28
N THR A 15 -2.43 14.17 -23.63
CA THR A 15 -1.10 13.94 -23.05
C THR A 15 -0.32 15.23 -23.24
N ARG A 16 -0.19 16.02 -22.17
CA ARG A 16 0.68 17.18 -22.16
C ARG A 16 2.10 16.64 -22.10
N THR A 17 2.62 16.23 -23.27
CA THR A 17 4.03 15.99 -23.51
C THR A 17 4.74 17.29 -23.16
N THR A 18 5.26 17.37 -21.94
CA THR A 18 6.33 18.31 -21.62
C THR A 18 7.43 18.00 -22.63
N ARG A 19 7.63 18.92 -23.58
CA ARG A 19 8.74 18.85 -24.52
C ARG A 19 10.04 18.99 -23.72
N TYR A 20 10.56 17.87 -23.24
CA TYR A 20 11.98 17.76 -22.90
C TYR A 20 12.73 17.50 -24.19
N SER A 21 13.09 18.58 -24.89
CA SER A 21 14.05 18.54 -25.96
C SER A 21 15.45 18.38 -25.36
N GLY A 22 16.00 17.16 -25.43
CA GLY A 22 17.40 16.86 -25.10
C GLY A 22 17.57 15.73 -24.09
N LEU A 23 18.34 14.72 -24.47
CA LEU A 23 18.64 13.43 -23.79
C LEU A 23 17.56 12.35 -23.93
N ALA A 24 17.53 11.70 -25.09
CA ALA A 24 17.07 10.32 -25.20
C ALA A 24 18.03 9.40 -24.42
N ASN A 25 17.80 9.25 -23.12
CA ASN A 25 18.07 7.98 -22.47
C ASN A 25 16.73 7.22 -22.50
N PRO A 26 16.64 6.05 -23.16
CA PRO A 26 15.48 5.18 -23.01
C PRO A 26 15.46 4.74 -21.55
N SER A 27 14.82 5.58 -20.75
CA SER A 27 14.72 5.46 -19.31
C SER A 27 14.09 4.09 -19.08
N ILE A 28 14.76 3.23 -18.32
CA ILE A 28 14.20 1.95 -17.91
C ILE A 28 12.92 2.28 -17.14
N VAL A 29 11.78 2.24 -17.83
CA VAL A 29 10.46 2.29 -17.22
C VAL A 29 10.19 0.89 -16.74
N LEU A 30 10.38 0.67 -15.44
CA LEU A 30 10.01 -0.61 -14.85
C LEU A 30 8.48 -0.74 -14.85
N PRO A 31 7.95 -1.85 -15.36
CA PRO A 31 6.50 -2.08 -15.33
C PRO A 31 6.03 -2.15 -13.88
N ARG A 32 4.91 -1.49 -13.59
CA ARG A 32 4.24 -1.60 -12.29
C ARG A 32 3.60 -2.98 -12.20
N ALA A 33 3.90 -3.70 -11.13
CA ALA A 33 3.16 -4.92 -10.78
C ALA A 33 1.82 -4.51 -10.12
N GLU A 34 0.73 -4.50 -10.88
CA GLU A 34 -0.59 -4.03 -10.42
C GLU A 34 -1.12 -4.79 -9.20
N ASP A 35 -0.80 -6.08 -9.11
CA ASP A 35 -1.27 -6.93 -8.01
C ASP A 35 -0.37 -6.90 -6.76
N ALA A 36 0.81 -6.27 -6.82
CA ALA A 36 1.78 -6.29 -5.73
C ALA A 36 1.30 -5.62 -4.42
N PRO A 37 0.65 -4.43 -4.46
CA PRO A 37 0.15 -3.75 -3.26
C PRO A 37 -0.83 -4.61 -2.46
N PHE A 38 -0.86 -4.45 -1.14
CA PHE A 38 -1.78 -5.18 -0.26
C PHE A 38 -3.25 -4.88 -0.54
N ASN A 39 -3.54 -3.70 -1.11
CA ASN A 39 -4.86 -3.20 -1.42
C ASN A 39 -5.19 -3.29 -2.93
N SER A 40 -4.48 -4.13 -3.69
CA SER A 40 -4.84 -4.43 -5.07
C SER A 40 -6.20 -5.13 -5.16
N TYR A 41 -6.88 -5.01 -6.31
CA TYR A 41 -8.18 -5.65 -6.52
C TYR A 41 -8.09 -7.18 -6.35
N ALA A 42 -7.00 -7.80 -6.81
CA ALA A 42 -6.75 -9.23 -6.63
C ALA A 42 -6.69 -9.66 -5.15
N LYS A 43 -6.31 -8.75 -4.25
CA LYS A 43 -6.12 -9.02 -2.82
C LYS A 43 -7.23 -8.50 -1.91
N GLN A 44 -8.29 -7.91 -2.47
CA GLN A 44 -9.37 -7.29 -1.70
C GLN A 44 -10.07 -8.25 -0.71
N HIS A 45 -10.07 -9.55 -1.01
CA HIS A 45 -10.68 -10.61 -0.19
C HIS A 45 -9.68 -11.36 0.69
N GLU A 46 -8.39 -10.99 0.67
CA GLU A 46 -7.42 -11.64 1.53
C GLU A 46 -7.71 -11.32 3.01
N PRO A 47 -7.72 -12.34 3.88
CA PRO A 47 -8.09 -12.15 5.28
C PRO A 47 -6.99 -11.39 6.04
N ASN A 48 -7.44 -10.56 6.97
CA ASN A 48 -6.62 -10.07 8.08
C ASN A 48 -6.70 -11.04 9.26
N CYS A 49 -5.97 -10.76 10.34
CA CYS A 49 -6.18 -11.43 11.61
C CYS A 49 -7.63 -11.24 12.05
N LEU A 50 -8.21 -12.32 12.59
CA LEU A 50 -9.55 -12.27 13.17
C LEU A 50 -9.56 -11.27 14.32
N VAL A 51 -10.66 -10.55 14.47
CA VAL A 51 -10.84 -9.58 15.56
C VAL A 51 -10.58 -10.28 16.90
N ASN A 52 -9.87 -9.60 17.79
CA ASN A 52 -9.49 -10.11 19.12
C ASN A 52 -8.59 -11.35 19.13
N THR A 53 -7.95 -11.69 18.01
CA THR A 53 -6.91 -12.73 17.97
C THR A 53 -5.53 -12.09 17.89
N ARG A 54 -4.53 -12.73 18.50
CA ARG A 54 -3.11 -12.30 18.44
C ARG A 54 -2.89 -10.84 18.89
N VAL A 55 -3.75 -10.33 19.76
CA VAL A 55 -3.76 -8.92 20.19
C VAL A 55 -2.41 -8.51 20.78
N GLY A 56 -1.92 -9.22 21.81
CA GLY A 56 -0.63 -8.88 22.42
C GLY A 56 0.56 -9.00 21.47
N PHE A 57 0.47 -9.88 20.46
CA PHE A 57 1.51 -9.99 19.43
C PHE A 57 1.50 -8.80 18.47
N LEU A 58 0.30 -8.40 18.01
CA LEU A 58 0.13 -7.22 17.16
C LEU A 58 0.50 -5.93 17.90
N GLU A 59 0.13 -5.81 19.17
CA GLU A 59 0.56 -4.70 20.04
C GLU A 59 2.08 -4.62 20.16
N GLY A 60 2.77 -5.76 20.29
CA GLY A 60 4.23 -5.81 20.27
C GLY A 60 4.82 -5.28 18.96
N ILE A 61 4.23 -5.64 17.81
CA ILE A 61 4.66 -5.12 16.50
C ILE A 61 4.37 -3.61 16.40
N HIS A 62 3.20 -3.15 16.86
CA HIS A 62 2.85 -1.74 16.83
C HIS A 62 3.77 -0.91 17.73
N SER A 63 4.08 -1.39 18.92
CA SER A 63 5.05 -0.76 19.82
C SER A 63 6.46 -0.70 19.21
N TRP A 64 6.88 -1.77 18.54
CA TRP A 64 8.15 -1.78 17.80
C TRP A 64 8.16 -0.76 16.66
N ALA A 65 7.11 -0.70 15.84
CA ALA A 65 7.04 0.17 14.68
C ALA A 65 6.79 1.65 15.02
N ASP A 66 6.05 1.93 16.10
CA ASP A 66 5.77 3.29 16.59
C ASP A 66 6.84 3.78 17.58
N GLY A 67 7.72 2.89 18.06
CA GLY A 67 8.74 3.17 19.04
C GLY A 67 9.92 3.97 18.49
N GLN A 68 10.69 4.60 19.39
CA GLN A 68 11.95 5.29 19.06
C GLN A 68 13.15 4.32 18.98
N ASP A 69 12.88 3.03 18.76
CA ASP A 69 13.90 1.99 18.75
C ASP A 69 14.72 2.07 17.45
N GLU A 70 16.03 1.80 17.52
CA GLU A 70 16.92 1.85 16.34
C GLU A 70 16.76 0.63 15.42
N ARG A 71 15.86 -0.31 15.77
CA ARG A 71 15.60 -1.51 14.98
C ARG A 71 14.60 -1.23 13.86
N TYR A 72 15.09 -1.04 12.63
CA TYR A 72 14.24 -0.76 11.45
C TYR A 72 13.64 -1.99 10.77
N ILE A 73 14.05 -3.21 11.13
CA ILE A 73 13.59 -4.45 10.50
C ILE A 73 12.94 -5.36 11.55
N PHE A 74 11.70 -5.76 11.28
CA PHE A 74 10.99 -6.80 12.04
C PHE A 74 10.93 -8.09 11.22
N TRP A 75 11.45 -9.17 11.79
CA TRP A 75 11.44 -10.49 11.16
C TRP A 75 10.40 -11.41 11.79
N LEU A 76 9.40 -11.81 11.02
CA LEU A 76 8.34 -12.74 11.46
C LEU A 76 8.63 -14.17 10.99
N SER A 77 9.07 -15.04 11.89
CA SER A 77 9.31 -16.46 11.63
C SER A 77 8.23 -17.37 12.24
N GLY A 78 8.06 -18.57 11.70
CA GLY A 78 7.11 -19.57 12.20
C GLY A 78 6.75 -20.63 11.15
N LEU A 79 6.07 -21.69 11.60
CA LEU A 79 5.70 -22.82 10.75
C LEU A 79 4.85 -22.37 9.54
N ALA A 80 4.94 -23.09 8.42
CA ALA A 80 4.06 -22.86 7.27
C ALA A 80 2.58 -22.98 7.68
N GLY A 81 1.70 -22.20 7.04
CA GLY A 81 0.26 -22.21 7.37
C GLY A 81 -0.16 -21.49 8.66
N THR A 82 0.78 -20.96 9.46
CA THR A 82 0.45 -20.22 10.71
C THR A 82 -0.05 -18.78 10.49
N GLY A 83 -0.31 -18.38 9.25
CA GLY A 83 -0.86 -17.06 8.95
C GLY A 83 0.12 -15.89 9.15
N LYS A 84 1.41 -16.08 8.85
CA LYS A 84 2.41 -15.00 8.88
C LYS A 84 2.05 -13.85 7.93
N SER A 85 1.67 -14.18 6.70
CA SER A 85 1.21 -13.17 5.72
C SER A 85 -0.06 -12.46 6.19
N THR A 86 -0.94 -13.17 6.90
CA THR A 86 -2.15 -12.60 7.52
C THR A 86 -1.81 -11.55 8.58
N ILE A 87 -0.79 -11.80 9.42
CA ILE A 87 -0.27 -10.80 10.36
C ILE A 87 0.26 -9.59 9.59
N ALA A 88 1.13 -9.80 8.61
CA ALA A 88 1.72 -8.71 7.83
C ALA A 88 0.67 -7.82 7.16
N ARG A 89 -0.38 -8.41 6.57
CA ARG A 89 -1.52 -7.64 6.03
C ARG A 89 -2.25 -6.83 7.09
N THR A 90 -2.48 -7.42 8.26
CA THR A 90 -3.16 -6.74 9.37
C THR A 90 -2.39 -5.50 9.80
N VAL A 91 -1.08 -5.64 10.00
CA VAL A 91 -0.19 -4.54 10.36
C VAL A 91 -0.23 -3.46 9.28
N VAL A 92 0.04 -3.83 8.03
CA VAL A 92 0.02 -2.90 6.88
C VAL A 92 -1.31 -2.14 6.80
N ARG A 93 -2.44 -2.81 6.99
CA ARG A 93 -3.77 -2.18 6.94
C ARG A 93 -3.97 -1.15 8.05
N SER A 94 -3.48 -1.43 9.26
CA SER A 94 -3.48 -0.46 10.36
C SER A 94 -2.64 0.78 10.04
N TYR A 95 -1.45 0.61 9.43
CA TYR A 95 -0.58 1.72 9.05
C TYR A 95 -1.06 2.48 7.80
N TYR A 96 -1.76 1.80 6.89
CA TYR A 96 -2.41 2.44 5.75
C TYR A 96 -3.50 3.41 6.20
N GLY A 97 -4.32 3.02 7.18
CA GLY A 97 -5.30 3.94 7.79
C GLY A 97 -4.66 5.17 8.43
N LYS A 98 -3.42 5.05 8.92
CA LYS A 98 -2.62 6.13 9.49
C LYS A 98 -1.79 6.92 8.46
N GLN A 99 -1.79 6.53 7.18
CA GLN A 99 -0.92 7.09 6.12
C GLN A 99 0.59 6.98 6.40
N LEU A 100 1.01 5.93 7.12
CA LEU A 100 2.40 5.73 7.56
C LEU A 100 3.12 4.60 6.80
N ILE A 101 2.58 4.16 5.66
CA ILE A 101 3.14 3.11 4.81
C ILE A 101 3.64 3.71 3.50
N ALA A 102 4.92 3.46 3.17
CA ALA A 102 5.49 3.83 1.89
C ALA A 102 5.14 2.82 0.78
N ALA A 103 5.26 1.51 1.06
CA ALA A 103 4.99 0.45 0.10
C ALA A 103 4.68 -0.88 0.79
N SER A 104 4.02 -1.77 0.06
CA SER A 104 3.81 -3.17 0.46
C SER A 104 3.88 -4.08 -0.76
N PHE A 105 4.48 -5.25 -0.60
CA PHE A 105 4.57 -6.26 -1.64
C PHE A 105 4.16 -7.59 -1.04
N PHE A 106 3.17 -8.23 -1.66
CA PHE A 106 2.72 -9.58 -1.30
C PHE A 106 2.78 -10.45 -2.57
N PHE A 107 3.17 -11.70 -2.43
CA PHE A 107 3.30 -12.68 -3.52
C PHE A 107 2.35 -13.86 -3.30
#